data_AF-A0A6I7QHZ2-F1
#
_entry.id   AF-A0A6I7QHZ2-F1
#
_cell.length_a   1.000
_cell.length_b   1.000
_cell.length_c   1.000
_cell.angle_alpha   90.00
_cell.angle_beta   90.00
_cell.angle_gamma   90.00
#
_symmetry.space_group_name_H-M   'P 1'
#
loop_
_entity.id
_entity.type
_entity.pdbx_description
1 polymer ?
#
loop_
_entity_poly.entity_id
_entity_poly.type
_entity_poly.pdbx_seq_one_letter_code
_entity_poly.pdbx_strand_id
1 'polypeptide(L)'
;MRHFLLFAFLILFAVRLPVYAGKTIHITQEFAFDPYPDKHQLITHDILQTIARGSGKLRAYTSYHYRLDLLVEVDQIGKDIQRVSVYINSSHIQGDTRYRGFDLAHLLLPDRANISLEILDEEGRTVHNKEWKGMDVVSNGELWLETEFRFAGDSDRLHIAFPRYRFYYDHRSSHRFAQWREALLSYYEAGKQLSEVEALITSMDTSNVQLLLLEEFRLCRAERIMGEIRYASFHRWILPGQNDPESILPRYDELFRLARHLRKVYNRSLAAIDSLYYREGIRESMDQSLVKAREMFSAAISYNPLHIPSHLAMAEADLADQNKHNALQRLIPVFTIMHPIGDDKYRLDVTTRKVFSIYFATTDSLLADGRYTESLELLQQAKEFCDHTYAYFDCPPELYKFIAASHRGVYRSFLTVSGRALRNDNTGMAETYTLSAMNYQADHHEYIIDNSEALDMMFMVFSRNRVLADLFELLEDSLSYERNINPARQIAFRFPELYGHVVHSGNHDLLATAVLNYAAVGMPEKSTELLHMLRNAGVEPAAVAYHQRVAGTKTADFYKNQNKADFSPSQYFRESGMEDSWFETFRKYLLEAWK
;
A
#
# COMPACT_ATOMS: atom_id res chain seq x y z
N MET A 1 33.43 49.76 81.65
CA MET A 1 34.58 48.86 81.90
C MET A 1 34.68 47.93 80.70
N ARG A 2 35.50 48.28 79.70
CA ARG A 2 36.91 47.86 79.54
C ARG A 2 37.02 46.35 79.27
N HIS A 3 37.18 45.98 78.00
CA HIS A 3 38.38 45.31 77.51
C HIS A 3 38.50 45.47 75.98
N PHE A 4 39.27 46.48 75.61
CA PHE A 4 39.87 46.70 74.29
C PHE A 4 40.96 45.62 74.13
N LEU A 5 40.81 44.71 73.17
CA LEU A 5 41.87 43.79 72.78
C LEU A 5 42.61 44.39 71.59
N LEU A 6 43.81 44.91 71.88
CA LEU A 6 44.79 45.35 70.89
C LEU A 6 45.10 44.18 69.95
N PHE A 7 44.71 44.32 68.69
CA PHE A 7 45.25 43.52 67.61
C PHE A 7 46.62 44.11 67.25
N ALA A 8 47.68 43.38 67.57
CA ALA A 8 49.05 43.76 67.25
C ALA A 8 49.23 43.82 65.72
N PHE A 9 49.50 45.03 65.22
CA PHE A 9 49.91 45.29 63.85
C PHE A 9 51.31 44.70 63.67
N LEU A 10 51.39 43.44 63.26
CA LEU A 10 52.64 42.79 62.89
C LEU A 10 53.02 43.32 61.51
N ILE A 11 53.80 44.42 61.51
CA ILE A 11 54.45 44.98 60.34
C ILE A 11 55.45 43.90 59.86
N LEU A 12 54.99 43.05 58.95
CA LEU A 12 55.85 42.29 58.06
C LEU A 12 56.64 43.32 57.24
N PHE A 13 57.84 43.65 57.70
CA PHE A 13 58.86 44.20 56.82
C PHE A 13 59.08 43.15 55.72
N ALA A 14 58.47 43.38 54.57
CA ALA A 14 58.79 42.66 53.35
C ALA A 14 60.26 42.94 53.04
N VAL A 15 61.13 42.01 53.44
CA VAL A 15 62.51 41.96 52.96
C VAL A 15 62.41 41.86 51.45
N ARG A 16 62.76 42.94 50.76
CA ARG A 16 62.88 42.97 49.30
C ARG A 16 64.03 42.04 48.94
N LEU A 17 63.72 40.80 48.58
CA LEU A 17 64.74 39.88 48.08
C LEU A 17 65.11 40.32 46.66
N PRO A 18 66.39 40.67 46.41
CA PRO A 18 66.84 41.01 45.07
C PRO A 18 66.73 39.81 44.12
N VAL A 19 66.18 40.04 42.93
CA VAL A 19 66.03 39.05 41.87
C VAL A 19 66.92 39.49 40.70
N TYR A 20 67.91 38.66 40.35
CA TYR A 20 68.83 38.85 39.23
C TYR A 20 68.19 38.47 37.89
N ALA A 21 68.72 38.98 36.78
CA ALA A 21 68.29 38.66 35.41
C ALA A 21 68.24 37.14 35.15
N GLY A 22 67.22 36.66 34.41
CA GLY A 22 67.01 35.23 34.14
C GLY A 22 66.28 34.45 35.25
N LYS A 23 65.77 35.11 36.28
CA LYS A 23 64.97 34.48 37.34
C LYS A 23 63.46 34.63 37.11
N THR A 24 62.72 33.62 37.53
CA THR A 24 61.26 33.65 37.60
C THR A 24 60.79 34.50 38.78
N ILE A 25 59.92 35.47 38.52
CA ILE A 25 59.26 36.28 39.55
C ILE A 25 57.86 35.73 39.79
N HIS A 26 57.54 35.44 41.04
CA HIS A 26 56.23 34.92 41.44
C HIS A 26 55.31 36.06 41.89
N ILE A 27 54.15 36.15 41.25
CA ILE A 27 53.08 37.09 41.59
C ILE A 27 51.87 36.28 42.06
N THR A 28 51.18 36.74 43.10
CA THR A 28 49.96 36.10 43.59
C THR A 28 48.94 37.16 43.97
N GLN A 29 47.74 37.08 43.39
CA GLN A 29 46.61 37.93 43.77
C GLN A 29 45.44 37.07 44.25
N GLU A 30 44.93 37.38 45.44
CA GLU A 30 43.66 36.83 45.90
C GLU A 30 42.48 37.61 45.31
N PHE A 31 41.49 36.87 44.82
CA PHE A 31 40.18 37.37 44.46
C PHE A 31 39.19 36.92 45.52
N ALA A 32 38.74 37.87 46.35
CA ALA A 32 37.80 37.66 47.43
C ALA A 32 36.67 38.71 47.38
N PHE A 33 35.63 38.48 48.18
CA PHE A 33 34.53 39.43 48.30
C PHE A 33 35.00 40.75 48.93
N ASP A 34 34.63 41.86 48.31
CA ASP A 34 34.93 43.22 48.78
C ASP A 34 33.60 43.93 49.07
N PRO A 35 33.33 44.42 50.29
CA PRO A 35 32.09 45.12 50.60
C PRO A 35 31.87 46.42 49.79
N TYR A 36 32.93 46.99 49.20
CA TYR A 36 32.87 48.25 48.45
C TYR A 36 33.45 48.07 47.03
N PRO A 37 32.79 47.27 46.17
CA PRO A 37 33.35 46.90 44.87
C PRO A 37 33.41 48.09 43.90
N ASP A 38 34.52 48.21 43.17
CA ASP A 38 34.54 48.99 41.94
C ASP A 38 33.89 48.21 40.78
N LYS A 39 33.83 48.84 39.59
CA LYS A 39 33.21 48.25 38.39
C LYS A 39 33.78 46.88 38.00
N HIS A 40 35.06 46.63 38.27
CA HIS A 40 35.71 45.35 37.96
C HIS A 40 35.45 44.33 39.05
N GLN A 41 35.45 44.78 40.30
CA GLN A 41 35.14 43.97 41.46
C GLN A 41 33.68 43.48 41.43
N LEU A 42 32.75 44.20 40.79
CA LEU A 42 31.39 43.70 40.53
C LEU A 42 31.38 42.42 39.67
N ILE A 43 32.28 42.31 38.67
CA ILE A 43 32.40 41.08 37.87
C ILE A 43 32.98 39.96 38.72
N THR A 44 34.02 40.25 39.51
CA THR A 44 34.57 39.31 40.49
C THR A 44 33.50 38.82 41.47
N HIS A 45 32.62 39.71 41.93
CA HIS A 45 31.51 39.33 42.81
C HIS A 45 30.52 38.38 42.15
N ASP A 46 30.17 38.57 40.87
CA ASP A 46 29.29 37.64 40.14
C ASP A 46 29.93 36.25 40.00
N ILE A 47 31.22 36.22 39.70
CA ILE A 47 32.03 34.99 39.60
C ILE A 47 32.05 34.27 40.96
N LEU A 48 32.44 34.95 42.03
CA LEU A 48 32.49 34.39 43.38
C LEU A 48 31.10 33.96 43.87
N GLN A 49 30.05 34.72 43.57
CA GLN A 49 28.67 34.36 43.89
C GLN A 49 28.24 33.07 43.17
N THR A 50 28.70 32.88 41.94
CA THR A 50 28.44 31.66 41.17
C THR A 50 29.17 30.47 41.81
N ILE A 51 30.47 30.58 42.07
CA ILE A 51 31.26 29.53 42.75
C ILE A 51 30.65 29.17 44.11
N ALA A 52 30.27 30.18 44.90
CA ALA A 52 29.65 30.00 46.22
C ALA A 52 28.37 29.16 46.13
N ARG A 53 27.49 29.46 45.18
CA ARG A 53 26.26 28.68 44.94
C ARG A 53 26.55 27.23 44.54
N GLY A 54 27.59 27.00 43.74
CA GLY A 54 27.96 25.66 43.28
C GLY A 54 28.65 24.80 44.32
N SER A 55 29.32 25.43 45.28
CA SER A 55 30.06 24.76 46.37
C SER A 55 29.27 24.66 47.68
N GLY A 56 28.15 25.38 47.79
CA GLY A 56 27.36 25.47 49.01
C GLY A 56 27.97 26.39 50.09
N LYS A 57 28.99 27.18 49.74
CA LYS A 57 29.63 28.14 50.65
C LYS A 57 28.91 29.50 50.62
N LEU A 58 29.09 30.30 51.67
CA LEU A 58 28.71 31.71 51.62
C LEU A 58 29.73 32.49 50.77
N ARG A 59 29.24 33.46 49.99
CA ARG A 59 30.10 34.30 49.13
C ARG A 59 31.25 34.96 49.88
N ALA A 60 31.04 35.37 51.13
CA ALA A 60 32.07 35.99 51.97
C ALA A 60 33.25 35.06 52.32
N TYR A 61 33.06 33.74 52.21
CA TYR A 61 34.09 32.71 52.45
C TYR A 61 34.55 32.02 51.16
N THR A 62 34.19 32.57 50.00
CA THR A 62 34.60 32.04 48.70
C THR A 62 35.73 32.90 48.16
N SER A 63 36.91 32.32 47.95
CA SER A 63 38.03 33.02 47.33
C SER A 63 38.92 32.09 46.51
N TYR A 64 39.64 32.67 45.57
CA TYR A 64 40.67 31.97 44.79
C TYR A 64 41.88 32.87 44.58
N HIS A 65 43.00 32.24 44.27
CA HIS A 65 44.28 32.89 44.05
C HIS A 65 44.68 32.71 42.59
N TYR A 66 44.99 33.82 41.93
CA TYR A 66 45.70 33.82 40.66
C TYR A 66 47.18 33.92 40.92
N ARG A 67 47.92 32.90 40.51
CA ARG A 67 49.37 32.81 40.65
C ARG A 67 50.01 32.86 39.27
N LEU A 68 50.99 33.72 39.14
CA LEU A 68 51.64 34.04 37.88
C LEU A 68 53.16 33.99 38.06
N ASP A 69 53.81 33.22 37.21
CA ASP A 69 55.25 33.10 37.14
C ASP A 69 55.74 33.91 35.93
N LEU A 70 56.49 34.97 36.17
CA LEU A 70 57.05 35.83 35.13
C LEU A 70 58.50 35.48 34.87
N LEU A 71 58.85 35.16 33.63
CA LEU A 71 60.25 35.04 33.20
C LEU A 71 60.70 36.42 32.71
N VAL A 72 61.79 36.94 33.29
CA VAL A 72 62.33 38.24 32.91
C VAL A 72 63.71 38.07 32.30
N GLU A 73 63.84 38.54 31.06
CA GLU A 73 65.08 38.54 30.28
C GLU A 73 65.56 39.98 30.10
N VAL A 74 66.87 40.19 30.21
CA VAL A 74 67.51 41.49 30.02
C VAL A 74 68.57 41.35 28.96
N ASP A 75 68.38 42.04 27.83
CA ASP A 75 69.29 42.01 26.70
C ASP A 75 69.96 43.37 26.50
N GLN A 76 71.27 43.38 26.26
CA GLN A 76 71.98 44.59 25.86
C GLN A 76 71.92 44.77 24.34
N ILE A 77 71.28 45.85 23.87
CA ILE A 77 71.01 46.09 22.43
C ILE A 77 71.87 47.22 21.86
N GLY A 78 72.53 47.99 22.72
CA GLY A 78 73.46 49.03 22.31
C GLY A 78 74.42 49.43 23.42
N LYS A 79 75.25 50.44 23.14
CA LYS A 79 76.09 51.07 24.16
C LYS A 79 75.17 51.79 25.14
N ASP A 80 75.06 51.25 26.34
CA ASP A 80 74.22 51.72 27.44
C ASP A 80 72.70 51.60 27.23
N ILE A 81 72.22 50.74 26.31
CA ILE A 81 70.78 50.46 26.14
C ILE A 81 70.50 49.02 26.51
N GLN A 82 69.63 48.84 27.50
CA GLN A 82 69.15 47.56 27.98
C GLN A 82 67.67 47.41 27.60
N ARG A 83 67.27 46.22 27.17
CA ARG A 83 65.88 45.83 26.93
C ARG A 83 65.47 44.82 27.98
N VAL A 84 64.34 45.06 28.63
CA VAL A 84 63.69 44.10 29.52
C VAL A 84 62.48 43.51 28.82
N SER A 85 62.50 42.20 28.68
CA SER A 85 61.43 41.39 28.10
C SER A 85 60.83 40.51 29.20
N VAL A 86 59.51 40.59 29.37
CA VAL A 86 58.79 39.86 30.42
C VAL A 86 57.81 38.90 29.76
N TYR A 87 57.98 37.60 30.01
CA TYR A 87 57.11 36.55 29.52
C TYR A 87 56.29 35.96 30.65
N ILE A 88 55.06 35.53 30.35
CA ILE A 88 54.29 34.71 31.30
C ILE A 88 54.79 33.27 31.17
N ASN A 89 55.60 32.79 32.11
CA ASN A 89 56.12 31.42 32.08
C ASN A 89 55.01 30.40 32.42
N SER A 90 54.29 30.65 33.51
CA SER A 90 53.20 29.80 33.95
C SER A 90 52.12 30.62 34.65
N SER A 91 50.87 30.22 34.52
CA SER A 91 49.75 30.81 35.26
C SER A 91 48.84 29.71 35.79
N HIS A 92 48.38 29.86 37.02
CA HIS A 92 47.52 28.87 37.67
C HIS A 92 46.54 29.53 38.64
N ILE A 93 45.35 28.92 38.73
CA ILE A 93 44.31 29.31 39.68
C ILE A 93 44.23 28.26 40.79
N GLN A 94 44.14 28.70 42.05
CA GLN A 94 43.99 27.81 43.21
C GLN A 94 42.90 28.32 44.16
N GLY A 95 42.36 27.45 45.00
CA GLY A 95 41.31 27.79 45.97
C GLY A 95 39.94 27.30 45.51
N ASP A 96 38.91 28.13 45.67
CA ASP A 96 37.55 27.78 45.27
C ASP A 96 37.38 27.91 43.75
N THR A 97 37.72 26.85 43.02
CA THR A 97 37.63 26.80 41.55
C THR A 97 36.56 25.87 41.02
N ARG A 98 35.77 25.23 41.89
CA ARG A 98 34.80 24.22 41.46
C ARG A 98 33.36 24.71 41.58
N TYR A 99 32.53 24.35 40.60
CA TYR A 99 31.08 24.52 40.65
C TYR A 99 30.40 23.19 40.33
N ARG A 100 29.67 22.60 41.29
CA ARG A 100 29.02 21.28 41.13
C ARG A 100 29.93 20.20 40.55
N GLY A 101 31.21 20.21 40.97
CA GLY A 101 32.24 19.27 40.53
C GLY A 101 32.99 19.69 39.26
N PHE A 102 32.50 20.65 38.47
CA PHE A 102 33.20 21.16 37.28
C PHE A 102 34.31 22.13 37.68
N ASP A 103 35.50 21.99 37.08
CA ASP A 103 36.62 22.90 37.28
C ASP A 103 36.45 24.18 36.43
N LEU A 104 36.53 25.32 37.10
CA LEU A 104 36.41 26.66 36.51
C LEU A 104 37.76 27.36 36.38
N ALA A 105 38.88 26.72 36.75
CA ALA A 105 40.20 27.37 36.74
C ALA A 105 40.51 28.09 35.41
N HIS A 106 40.18 27.47 34.28
CA HIS A 106 40.37 28.06 32.95
C HIS A 106 39.51 29.30 32.66
N LEU A 107 38.33 29.44 33.30
CA LEU A 107 37.46 30.61 33.16
C LEU A 107 37.86 31.75 34.10
N LEU A 108 38.55 31.42 35.20
CA LEU A 108 38.95 32.34 36.25
C LEU A 108 40.22 33.13 35.91
N LEU A 109 40.79 32.96 34.72
CA LEU A 109 41.93 33.77 34.28
C LEU A 109 41.50 35.24 34.07
N PRO A 110 42.18 36.22 34.71
CA PRO A 110 41.87 37.64 34.55
C PRO A 110 42.14 38.12 33.12
N ASP A 111 41.34 39.06 32.63
CA ASP A 111 41.49 39.61 31.28
C ASP A 111 42.55 40.71 31.22
N ARG A 112 42.68 41.47 32.31
CA ARG A 112 43.42 42.73 32.34
C ARG A 112 44.36 42.82 33.54
N ALA A 113 45.45 43.55 33.38
CA ALA A 113 46.37 43.88 34.45
C ALA A 113 46.78 45.37 34.43
N ASN A 114 46.97 45.93 35.62
CA ASN A 114 47.74 47.15 35.84
C ASN A 114 49.03 46.74 36.55
N ILE A 115 50.19 47.09 36.00
CA ILE A 115 51.49 46.66 36.52
C ILE A 115 52.47 47.82 36.51
N SER A 116 53.24 47.92 37.58
CA SER A 116 54.41 48.80 37.68
C SER A 116 55.66 47.93 37.71
N LEU A 117 56.58 48.16 36.78
CA LEU A 117 57.92 47.59 36.76
C LEU A 117 58.88 48.61 37.39
N GLU A 118 59.69 48.16 38.32
CA GLU A 118 60.77 48.93 38.91
C GLU A 118 62.08 48.17 38.72
N ILE A 119 63.07 48.83 38.11
CA ILE A 119 64.42 48.31 37.91
C ILE A 119 65.35 49.09 38.84
N LEU A 120 66.05 48.39 39.71
CA LEU A 120 67.00 48.95 40.68
C LEU A 120 68.43 48.53 40.33
N ASP A 121 69.40 49.40 40.62
CA ASP A 121 70.83 49.05 40.59
C ASP A 121 71.27 48.28 41.87
N GLU A 122 72.54 47.90 41.96
CA GLU A 122 73.11 47.21 43.13
C GLU A 122 73.00 48.00 44.43
N GLU A 123 72.96 49.33 44.33
CA GLU A 123 72.81 50.22 45.48
C GLU A 123 71.34 50.38 45.90
N GLY A 124 70.41 49.75 45.18
CA GLY A 124 68.97 49.82 45.40
C GLY A 124 68.33 51.11 44.88
N ARG A 125 69.02 51.90 44.03
CA ARG A 125 68.47 53.10 43.41
C ARG A 125 67.64 52.73 42.19
N THR A 126 66.48 53.37 42.05
CA THR A 126 65.61 53.18 40.88
C THR A 126 66.25 53.75 39.63
N VAL A 127 66.60 52.87 38.69
CA VAL A 127 67.21 53.20 37.40
C VAL A 127 66.14 53.42 36.33
N HIS A 128 65.05 52.65 36.42
CA HIS A 128 63.92 52.76 35.51
C HIS A 128 62.62 52.37 36.21
N ASN A 129 61.54 53.08 35.87
CA ASN A 129 60.20 52.75 36.33
C ASN A 129 59.22 52.96 35.18
N LYS A 130 58.34 51.98 34.96
CA LYS A 130 57.28 52.07 33.96
C LYS A 130 56.00 51.45 34.51
N GLU A 131 54.91 52.17 34.34
CA GLU A 131 53.57 51.71 34.69
C GLU A 131 52.77 51.48 33.41
N TRP A 132 52.09 50.34 33.35
CA TRP A 132 51.11 50.03 32.32
C TRP A 132 49.75 49.79 32.94
N LYS A 133 48.70 50.32 32.31
CA LYS A 133 47.31 50.20 32.76
C LYS A 133 46.46 49.55 31.69
N GLY A 134 45.60 48.61 32.11
CA GLY A 134 44.64 47.96 31.22
C GLY A 134 45.25 47.05 30.17
N MET A 135 46.42 46.48 30.45
CA MET A 135 47.05 45.52 29.55
C MET A 135 46.26 44.23 29.50
N ASP A 136 46.17 43.63 28.32
CA ASP A 136 45.67 42.26 28.17
C ASP A 136 46.63 41.28 28.87
N VAL A 137 46.06 40.34 29.63
CA VAL A 137 46.83 39.19 30.14
C VAL A 137 46.98 38.20 28.99
N VAL A 138 48.23 37.88 28.63
CA VAL A 138 48.58 37.01 27.50
C VAL A 138 48.67 35.54 27.91
N SER A 139 48.83 34.64 26.94
CA SER A 139 48.94 33.20 27.20
C SER A 139 50.31 32.83 27.77
N ASN A 140 50.41 31.65 28.38
CA ASN A 140 51.69 31.12 28.84
C ASN A 140 52.67 30.98 27.65
N GLY A 141 53.91 31.40 27.84
CA GLY A 141 54.99 31.45 26.85
C GLY A 141 55.04 32.72 26.00
N GLU A 142 54.03 33.60 26.07
CA GLU A 142 53.99 34.81 25.25
C GLU A 142 54.74 35.98 25.91
N LEU A 143 55.39 36.81 25.08
CA LEU A 143 55.97 38.08 25.50
C LEU A 143 54.84 38.99 25.96
N TRP A 144 54.88 39.38 27.23
CA TRP A 144 53.84 40.18 27.83
C TRP A 144 54.20 41.67 27.86
N LEU A 145 55.40 41.98 28.34
CA LEU A 145 55.88 43.36 28.48
C LEU A 145 57.25 43.50 27.85
N GLU A 146 57.48 44.64 27.21
CA GLU A 146 58.80 45.04 26.74
C GLU A 146 59.04 46.51 27.10
N THR A 147 60.25 46.81 27.59
CA THR A 147 60.71 48.19 27.71
C THR A 147 62.21 48.29 27.54
N GLU A 148 62.63 49.37 26.91
CA GLU A 148 64.03 49.74 26.80
C GLU A 148 64.33 50.90 27.75
N PHE A 149 65.55 50.94 28.29
CA PHE A 149 66.02 52.01 29.15
C PHE A 149 67.54 52.14 29.04
N ARG A 150 68.07 53.30 29.46
CA ARG A 150 69.50 53.56 29.42
C ARG A 150 70.16 53.18 30.73
N PHE A 151 71.18 52.33 30.67
CA PHE A 151 71.98 51.92 31.81
C PHE A 151 73.39 51.55 31.36
N ALA A 152 74.39 52.25 31.90
CA ALA A 152 75.80 52.07 31.56
C ALA A 152 76.52 51.03 32.45
N GLY A 153 75.78 50.31 33.29
CA GLY A 153 76.31 49.25 34.16
C GLY A 153 76.08 47.84 33.60
N ASP A 154 76.55 46.86 34.35
CA ASP A 154 76.39 45.43 34.04
C ASP A 154 74.95 44.95 34.33
N SER A 155 74.30 44.38 33.30
CA SER A 155 72.89 43.98 33.32
C SER A 155 72.58 42.87 34.31
N ASP A 156 73.56 42.02 34.61
CA ASP A 156 73.39 40.89 35.54
C ASP A 156 73.18 41.36 36.98
N ARG A 157 73.52 42.62 37.26
CA ARG A 157 73.44 43.26 38.57
C ARG A 157 72.14 44.02 38.80
N LEU A 158 71.26 44.07 37.81
CA LEU A 158 69.98 44.73 37.92
C LEU A 158 69.00 43.91 38.77
N HIS A 159 68.23 44.61 39.59
CA HIS A 159 67.13 44.03 40.36
C HIS A 159 65.81 44.46 39.77
N ILE A 160 65.05 43.48 39.27
CA ILE A 160 63.76 43.73 38.63
C ILE A 160 62.65 43.33 39.60
N ALA A 161 61.76 44.27 39.89
CA ALA A 161 60.62 44.06 40.77
C ALA A 161 59.33 44.58 40.15
N PHE A 162 58.21 43.97 40.56
CA PHE A 162 56.87 44.43 40.23
C PHE A 162 56.17 44.93 41.51
N PRO A 163 56.52 46.14 42.01
CA PRO A 163 56.06 46.62 43.31
C PRO A 163 54.55 46.84 43.40
N ARG A 164 53.87 47.01 42.26
CA ARG A 164 52.41 47.15 42.19
C ARG A 164 51.89 46.34 41.02
N TYR A 165 50.93 45.47 41.31
CA TYR A 165 50.16 44.75 40.31
C TYR A 165 48.70 44.69 40.74
N ARG A 166 47.80 44.73 39.76
CA ARG A 166 46.37 44.51 39.96
C ARG A 166 45.79 43.82 38.72
N PHE A 167 45.38 42.58 38.88
CA PHE A 167 44.63 41.82 37.90
C PHE A 167 43.14 42.06 38.08
N TYR A 168 42.41 42.15 36.98
CA TYR A 168 40.97 42.35 37.03
C TYR A 168 40.28 41.85 35.76
N TYR A 169 38.97 41.69 35.86
CA TYR A 169 38.12 41.22 34.77
C TYR A 169 37.52 42.38 33.99
N ASP A 170 37.32 42.16 32.70
CA ASP A 170 36.51 43.04 31.87
C ASP A 170 35.27 42.31 31.34
N HIS A 171 34.57 42.94 30.41
CA HIS A 171 33.34 42.40 29.83
C HIS A 171 33.53 41.05 29.12
N ARG A 172 34.75 40.73 28.65
CA ARG A 172 35.04 39.44 27.99
C ARG A 172 34.89 38.28 28.96
N SER A 173 35.35 38.40 30.20
CA SER A 173 35.11 37.38 31.22
C SER A 173 33.64 37.23 31.55
N SER A 174 32.91 38.34 31.68
CA SER A 174 31.46 38.27 31.91
C SER A 174 30.77 37.48 30.79
N HIS A 175 31.18 37.68 29.54
CA HIS A 175 30.66 36.92 28.40
C HIS A 175 31.08 35.43 28.44
N ARG A 176 32.36 35.11 28.72
CA ARG A 176 32.83 33.72 28.88
C ARG A 176 32.03 32.98 29.97
N PHE A 177 31.81 33.64 31.11
CA PHE A 177 31.02 33.08 32.20
C PHE A 177 29.55 32.89 31.81
N ALA A 178 28.95 33.83 31.07
CA ALA A 178 27.59 33.67 30.57
C ALA A 178 27.47 32.47 29.63
N GLN A 179 28.38 32.33 28.67
CA GLN A 179 28.41 31.19 27.75
C GLN A 179 28.61 29.87 28.49
N TRP A 180 29.51 29.82 29.48
CA TRP A 180 29.69 28.64 30.31
C TRP A 180 28.43 28.29 31.12
N ARG A 181 27.71 29.28 31.68
CA ARG A 181 26.45 29.04 32.40
C ARG A 181 25.38 28.46 31.47
N GLU A 182 25.23 29.00 30.27
CA GLU A 182 24.32 28.45 29.25
C GLU A 182 24.70 27.02 28.89
N ALA A 183 25.99 26.77 28.72
CA ALA A 183 26.54 25.43 28.46
C ALA A 183 26.22 24.46 29.61
N LEU A 184 26.29 24.91 30.86
CA LEU A 184 25.96 24.10 32.02
C LEU A 184 24.46 23.78 32.10
N LEU A 185 23.61 24.74 31.80
CA LEU A 185 22.17 24.49 31.69
C LEU A 185 21.87 23.48 30.58
N SER A 186 22.53 23.63 29.42
CA SER A 186 22.43 22.67 28.31
C SER A 186 22.91 21.27 28.70
N TYR A 187 23.96 21.14 29.52
CA TYR A 187 24.44 19.86 30.02
C TYR A 187 23.40 19.14 30.90
N TYR A 188 22.80 19.84 31.87
CA TYR A 188 21.78 19.22 32.73
C TYR A 188 20.47 18.94 31.97
N GLU A 189 20.13 19.76 30.98
CA GLU A 189 18.99 19.50 30.12
C GLU A 189 19.21 18.26 29.24
N ALA A 190 20.43 18.06 28.72
CA ALA A 190 20.80 16.83 28.01
C ALA A 190 20.58 15.59 28.89
N GLY A 191 20.84 15.68 30.21
CA GLY A 191 20.58 14.59 31.15
C GLY A 191 19.11 14.17 31.23
N LYS A 192 18.18 15.15 31.22
CA LYS A 192 16.74 14.89 31.16
C LYS A 192 16.31 14.35 29.81
N GLN A 193 16.83 14.94 28.73
CA GLN A 193 16.57 14.49 27.36
C GLN A 193 17.02 13.04 27.14
N LEU A 194 18.15 12.61 27.72
CA LEU A 194 18.57 11.21 27.70
C LEU A 194 17.59 10.29 28.43
N SER A 195 17.01 10.73 29.54
CA SER A 195 15.96 9.95 30.22
C SER A 195 14.69 9.83 29.37
N GLU A 196 14.34 10.85 28.60
CA GLU A 196 13.26 10.77 27.61
C GLU A 196 13.59 9.75 26.50
N VAL A 197 14.81 9.81 25.95
CA VAL A 197 15.28 8.87 24.92
C VAL A 197 15.25 7.43 25.45
N GLU A 198 15.69 7.21 26.68
CA GLU A 198 15.66 5.92 27.34
C GLU A 198 14.23 5.38 27.48
N ALA A 199 13.29 6.21 27.94
CA ALA A 199 11.88 5.84 28.03
C ALA A 199 11.26 5.53 26.66
N LEU A 200 11.64 6.27 25.61
CA LEU A 200 11.20 5.99 24.24
C LEU A 200 11.72 4.63 23.76
N ILE A 201 13.03 4.38 23.87
CA ILE A 201 13.68 3.17 23.35
C ILE A 201 13.24 1.92 24.11
N THR A 202 13.18 1.98 25.45
CA THR A 202 12.88 0.80 26.29
C THR A 202 11.46 0.28 26.17
N SER A 203 10.52 1.11 25.70
CA SER A 203 9.11 0.75 25.52
C SER A 203 8.75 0.39 24.08
N MET A 204 9.74 0.31 23.18
CA MET A 204 9.52 -0.11 21.80
C MET A 204 9.32 -1.62 21.71
N ASP A 205 8.28 -2.03 21.01
CA ASP A 205 8.02 -3.43 20.66
C ASP A 205 8.20 -3.63 19.16
N THR A 206 9.23 -4.39 18.78
CA THR A 206 9.51 -4.72 17.37
C THR A 206 8.73 -5.93 16.87
N SER A 207 8.02 -6.64 17.76
CA SER A 207 7.28 -7.86 17.43
C SER A 207 5.86 -7.59 16.95
N ASN A 208 5.27 -6.47 17.39
CA ASN A 208 3.93 -6.07 16.98
C ASN A 208 3.95 -5.35 15.62
N VAL A 209 3.56 -6.07 14.57
CA VAL A 209 3.52 -5.56 13.19
C VAL A 209 2.60 -4.34 13.02
N GLN A 210 1.51 -4.27 13.78
CA GLN A 210 0.52 -3.18 13.66
C GLN A 210 1.06 -1.85 14.19
N LEU A 211 1.96 -1.90 15.18
CA LEU A 211 2.57 -0.72 15.77
C LEU A 211 3.91 -0.35 15.11
N LEU A 212 4.41 -1.17 14.18
CA LEU A 212 5.76 -1.03 13.63
C LEU A 212 6.05 0.36 13.04
N LEU A 213 5.09 0.96 12.33
CA LEU A 213 5.22 2.32 11.80
C LEU A 213 5.18 3.40 12.89
N LEU A 214 4.30 3.24 13.89
CA LEU A 214 4.22 4.20 14.99
C LEU A 214 5.51 4.20 15.81
N GLU A 215 6.06 3.03 16.06
CA GLU A 215 7.31 2.87 16.80
C GLU A 215 8.53 3.38 16.00
N GLU A 216 8.50 3.32 14.66
CA GLU A 216 9.51 3.96 13.80
C GLU A 216 9.60 5.47 14.04
N PHE A 217 8.46 6.16 14.14
CA PHE A 217 8.45 7.60 14.45
C PHE A 217 9.00 7.89 15.84
N ARG A 218 8.74 7.01 16.82
CA ARG A 218 9.30 7.14 18.18
C ARG A 218 10.82 6.98 18.14
N LEU A 219 11.35 6.08 17.32
CA LEU A 219 12.79 5.91 17.12
C LEU A 219 13.41 7.13 16.43
N CYS A 220 12.78 7.65 15.38
CA CYS A 220 13.19 8.92 14.75
C CYS A 220 13.26 10.08 15.76
N ARG A 221 12.26 10.19 16.65
CA ARG A 221 12.27 11.19 17.72
C ARG A 221 13.45 11.02 18.66
N ALA A 222 13.70 9.78 19.11
CA ALA A 222 14.84 9.47 19.97
C ALA A 222 16.16 9.86 19.29
N GLU A 223 16.37 9.43 18.03
CA GLU A 223 17.57 9.75 17.25
C GLU A 223 17.77 11.26 17.05
N ARG A 224 16.69 12.03 16.85
CA ARG A 224 16.76 13.50 16.76
C ARG A 224 17.25 14.12 18.06
N ILE A 225 16.68 13.74 19.21
CA ILE A 225 17.09 14.24 20.53
C ILE A 225 18.57 13.89 20.77
N MET A 226 18.98 12.67 20.42
CA MET A 226 20.40 12.28 20.49
C MET A 226 21.29 13.15 19.59
N GLY A 227 20.83 13.47 18.37
CA GLY A 227 21.52 14.41 17.49
C GLY A 227 21.72 15.78 18.13
N GLU A 228 20.70 16.32 18.81
CA GLU A 228 20.77 17.60 19.52
C GLU A 228 21.81 17.56 20.66
N ILE A 229 21.84 16.47 21.44
CA ILE A 229 22.83 16.28 22.52
C ILE A 229 24.25 16.17 21.97
N ARG A 230 24.44 15.47 20.85
CA ARG A 230 25.76 15.29 20.21
C ARG A 230 26.40 16.61 19.80
N TYR A 231 25.59 17.57 19.35
CA TYR A 231 26.05 18.87 18.85
C TYR A 231 25.78 20.03 19.84
N ALA A 232 25.40 19.71 21.07
CA ALA A 232 25.11 20.70 22.10
C ALA A 232 26.34 21.57 22.44
N SER A 233 26.08 22.81 22.86
CA SER A 233 27.14 23.79 23.14
C SER A 233 28.03 23.39 24.33
N PHE A 234 27.54 22.52 25.22
CA PHE A 234 28.28 22.11 26.42
C PHE A 234 29.59 21.39 26.13
N HIS A 235 29.73 20.71 24.98
CA HIS A 235 30.98 20.04 24.59
C HIS A 235 32.16 21.01 24.40
N ARG A 236 31.90 22.31 24.21
CA ARG A 236 32.95 23.33 24.01
C ARG A 236 33.43 23.98 25.30
N TRP A 237 32.53 24.10 26.28
CA TRP A 237 32.74 24.90 27.50
C TRP A 237 32.90 24.05 28.75
N ILE A 238 32.42 22.82 28.69
CA ILE A 238 32.47 21.85 29.76
C ILE A 238 33.26 20.67 29.24
N LEU A 239 34.06 20.07 30.12
CA LEU A 239 34.80 18.84 29.84
C LEU A 239 34.14 17.69 30.60
N PRO A 240 33.05 17.07 30.08
CA PRO A 240 32.38 15.97 30.77
C PRO A 240 33.34 14.83 31.11
N GLY A 241 34.37 14.59 30.29
CA GLY A 241 35.38 13.55 30.56
C GLY A 241 36.15 13.72 31.87
N GLN A 242 36.17 14.91 32.47
CA GLN A 242 36.78 15.15 33.79
C GLN A 242 35.77 15.02 34.94
N ASN A 243 34.51 15.39 34.71
CA ASN A 243 33.43 15.30 35.69
C ASN A 243 32.08 15.21 34.96
N ASP A 244 31.42 14.05 35.05
CA ASP A 244 30.14 13.77 34.37
C ASP A 244 29.07 13.32 35.39
N PRO A 245 28.57 14.23 36.25
CA PRO A 245 27.63 13.87 37.30
C PRO A 245 26.32 13.25 36.80
N GLU A 246 25.85 13.63 35.61
CA GLU A 246 24.64 13.07 34.98
C GLU A 246 24.94 11.84 34.10
N SER A 247 26.21 11.43 34.04
CA SER A 247 26.68 10.29 33.22
C SER A 247 26.25 10.42 31.75
N ILE A 248 26.28 11.64 31.19
CA ILE A 248 25.83 11.96 29.84
C ILE A 248 26.59 11.12 28.81
N LEU A 249 27.92 11.04 28.89
CA LEU A 249 28.73 10.33 27.90
C LEU A 249 28.43 8.82 27.88
N PRO A 250 28.55 8.07 28.99
CA PRO A 250 28.27 6.63 28.96
C PRO A 250 26.81 6.32 28.64
N ARG A 251 25.84 7.10 29.15
CA ARG A 251 24.41 6.91 28.81
C ARG A 251 24.12 7.17 27.34
N TYR A 252 24.71 8.23 26.78
CA TYR A 252 24.59 8.54 25.35
C TYR A 252 25.13 7.39 24.50
N ASP A 253 26.33 6.88 24.81
CA ASP A 253 26.95 5.79 24.04
C ASP A 253 26.18 4.48 24.12
N GLU A 254 25.60 4.16 25.27
CA GLU A 254 24.69 3.02 25.43
C GLU A 254 23.42 3.18 24.58
N LEU A 255 22.70 4.29 24.76
CA LEU A 255 21.46 4.56 24.03
C LEU A 255 21.72 4.67 22.53
N PHE A 256 22.89 5.17 22.11
CA PHE A 256 23.25 5.27 20.70
C PHE A 256 23.42 3.88 20.09
N ARG A 257 24.09 2.96 20.79
CA ARG A 257 24.23 1.56 20.34
C ARG A 257 22.87 0.86 20.26
N LEU A 258 22.00 1.07 21.24
CA LEU A 258 20.63 0.53 21.26
C LEU A 258 19.80 1.08 20.10
N ALA A 259 19.77 2.40 19.91
CA ALA A 259 19.06 3.05 18.80
C ALA A 259 19.56 2.53 17.45
N ARG A 260 20.88 2.41 17.27
CA ARG A 260 21.46 1.86 16.02
C ARG A 260 21.09 0.40 15.77
N HIS A 261 20.95 -0.39 16.83
CA HIS A 261 20.47 -1.77 16.74
C HIS A 261 18.99 -1.80 16.32
N LEU A 262 18.15 -1.04 17.03
CA LEU A 262 16.72 -0.93 16.71
C LEU A 262 16.49 -0.45 15.28
N ARG A 263 17.22 0.57 14.82
CA ARG A 263 17.13 1.05 13.44
C ARG A 263 17.37 -0.05 12.41
N LYS A 264 18.34 -0.95 12.66
CA LYS A 264 18.57 -2.11 11.78
C LYS A 264 17.41 -3.11 11.83
N VAL A 265 16.83 -3.34 13.01
CA VAL A 265 15.67 -4.22 13.18
C VAL A 265 14.45 -3.63 12.46
N TYR A 266 14.08 -2.38 12.73
CA TYR A 266 12.97 -1.69 12.06
C TYR A 266 13.16 -1.63 10.55
N ASN A 267 14.34 -1.30 10.04
CA ASN A 267 14.57 -1.29 8.59
C ASN A 267 14.35 -2.66 7.95
N ARG A 268 14.75 -3.75 8.62
CA ARG A 268 14.49 -5.12 8.14
C ARG A 268 13.00 -5.47 8.23
N SER A 269 12.34 -5.14 9.33
CA SER A 269 10.92 -5.43 9.53
C SER A 269 10.05 -4.64 8.54
N LEU A 270 10.33 -3.35 8.32
CA LEU A 270 9.62 -2.50 7.37
C LEU A 270 9.81 -2.97 5.93
N ALA A 271 11.02 -3.42 5.58
CA ALA A 271 11.29 -3.99 4.26
C ALA A 271 10.54 -5.31 3.99
N ALA A 272 10.08 -5.99 5.03
CA ALA A 272 9.32 -7.24 4.96
C ALA A 272 7.94 -7.12 5.63
N ILE A 273 7.37 -5.90 5.65
CA ILE A 273 6.16 -5.60 6.42
C ILE A 273 4.94 -6.37 5.89
N ASP A 274 4.84 -6.54 4.57
CA ASP A 274 3.83 -7.35 3.90
C ASP A 274 3.87 -8.80 4.38
N SER A 275 5.06 -9.39 4.42
CA SER A 275 5.28 -10.76 4.87
C SER A 275 5.06 -10.94 6.38
N LEU A 276 5.27 -9.88 7.18
CA LEU A 276 4.92 -9.87 8.60
C LEU A 276 3.41 -9.88 8.81
N TYR A 277 2.67 -9.01 8.11
CA TYR A 277 1.21 -8.99 8.13
C TYR A 277 0.62 -10.31 7.64
N TYR A 278 1.14 -10.88 6.56
CA TYR A 278 0.70 -12.20 6.09
C TYR A 278 0.86 -13.29 7.16
N ARG A 279 2.03 -13.37 7.81
CA ARG A 279 2.27 -14.35 8.89
C ARG A 279 1.31 -14.18 10.06
N GLU A 280 1.02 -12.94 10.43
CA GLU A 280 0.04 -12.66 11.48
C GLU A 280 -1.38 -13.04 11.06
N GLY A 281 -1.75 -12.78 9.81
CA GLY A 281 -3.04 -13.23 9.26
C GLY A 281 -3.19 -14.74 9.26
N ILE A 282 -2.12 -15.49 8.98
CA ILE A 282 -2.12 -16.95 9.09
C ILE A 282 -2.34 -17.41 10.55
N ARG A 283 -1.73 -16.74 11.54
CA ARG A 283 -1.95 -17.05 12.96
C ARG A 283 -3.39 -16.79 13.37
N GLU A 284 -3.92 -15.62 13.06
CA GLU A 284 -5.32 -15.25 13.33
C GLU A 284 -6.31 -16.21 12.66
N SER A 285 -5.97 -16.71 11.46
CA SER A 285 -6.78 -17.74 10.79
C SER A 285 -6.75 -19.09 11.52
N MET A 286 -5.62 -19.48 12.13
CA MET A 286 -5.53 -20.70 12.94
C MET A 286 -6.33 -20.57 14.25
N ASP A 287 -6.39 -19.37 14.81
CA ASP A 287 -7.15 -19.03 16.02
C ASP A 287 -8.66 -18.83 15.75
N GLN A 288 -9.15 -19.22 14.56
CA GLN A 288 -10.55 -19.12 14.10
C GLN A 288 -11.08 -17.67 14.01
N SER A 289 -10.19 -16.69 13.98
CA SER A 289 -10.52 -15.27 13.88
C SER A 289 -10.43 -14.80 12.42
N LEU A 290 -11.37 -15.25 11.59
CA LEU A 290 -11.36 -14.96 10.14
C LEU A 290 -11.41 -13.47 9.80
N VAL A 291 -12.11 -12.66 10.61
CA VAL A 291 -12.19 -11.21 10.41
C VAL A 291 -10.81 -10.57 10.55
N LYS A 292 -10.10 -10.85 11.65
CA LYS A 292 -8.76 -10.32 11.88
C LYS A 292 -7.75 -10.85 10.86
N ALA A 293 -7.86 -12.13 10.48
CA ALA A 293 -7.01 -12.70 9.44
C ALA A 293 -7.14 -11.90 8.12
N ARG A 294 -8.37 -11.56 7.71
CA ARG A 294 -8.61 -10.74 6.51
C ARG A 294 -8.11 -9.31 6.67
N GLU A 295 -8.24 -8.70 7.83
CA GLU A 295 -7.65 -7.39 8.12
C GLU A 295 -6.12 -7.43 7.92
N MET A 296 -5.45 -8.45 8.44
CA MET A 296 -4.00 -8.62 8.28
C MET A 296 -3.60 -8.87 6.82
N PHE A 297 -4.28 -9.76 6.09
CA PHE A 297 -4.00 -9.99 4.66
C PHE A 297 -4.27 -8.72 3.82
N SER A 298 -5.34 -7.99 4.13
CA SER A 298 -5.64 -6.71 3.47
C SER A 298 -4.57 -5.66 3.76
N ALA A 299 -4.06 -5.60 4.99
CA ALA A 299 -2.95 -4.73 5.34
C ALA A 299 -1.70 -5.09 4.53
N ALA A 300 -1.36 -6.39 4.42
CA ALA A 300 -0.24 -6.86 3.61
C ALA A 300 -0.36 -6.42 2.14
N ILE A 301 -1.55 -6.59 1.53
CA ILE A 301 -1.85 -6.15 0.16
C ILE A 301 -1.76 -4.62 0.03
N SER A 302 -2.17 -3.88 1.06
CA SER A 302 -2.10 -2.40 1.03
C SER A 302 -0.65 -1.90 1.01
N TYR A 303 0.28 -2.58 1.70
CA TYR A 303 1.71 -2.27 1.64
C TYR A 303 2.39 -2.79 0.37
N ASN A 304 2.01 -3.98 -0.08
CA ASN A 304 2.53 -4.59 -1.29
C ASN A 304 1.37 -5.18 -2.13
N PRO A 305 0.83 -4.42 -3.11
CA PRO A 305 -0.28 -4.86 -3.95
C PRO A 305 0.00 -6.13 -4.76
N LEU A 306 1.27 -6.50 -4.93
CA LEU A 306 1.71 -7.71 -5.65
C LEU A 306 2.07 -8.86 -4.70
N HIS A 307 1.68 -8.78 -3.42
CA HIS A 307 1.97 -9.84 -2.45
C HIS A 307 1.04 -11.05 -2.65
N ILE A 308 1.49 -11.97 -3.51
CA ILE A 308 0.74 -13.16 -3.97
C ILE A 308 0.16 -14.00 -2.81
N PRO A 309 0.91 -14.35 -1.74
CA PRO A 309 0.39 -15.20 -0.68
C PRO A 309 -0.85 -14.63 0.01
N SER A 310 -0.94 -13.30 0.15
CA SER A 310 -2.09 -12.64 0.77
C SER A 310 -3.30 -12.59 -0.17
N HIS A 311 -3.10 -12.43 -1.48
CA HIS A 311 -4.19 -12.55 -2.46
C HIS A 311 -4.78 -13.97 -2.47
N LEU A 312 -3.92 -14.99 -2.44
CA LEU A 312 -4.35 -16.39 -2.37
C LEU A 312 -5.09 -16.70 -1.08
N ALA A 313 -4.57 -16.26 0.08
CA ALA A 313 -5.24 -16.45 1.36
C ALA A 313 -6.60 -15.74 1.44
N MET A 314 -6.72 -14.54 0.85
CA MET A 314 -8.00 -13.82 0.74
C MET A 314 -8.98 -14.54 -0.19
N ALA A 315 -8.51 -15.10 -1.32
CA ALA A 315 -9.36 -15.90 -2.20
C ALA A 315 -9.84 -17.19 -1.51
N GLU A 316 -8.98 -17.86 -0.75
CA GLU A 316 -9.33 -19.02 0.08
C GLU A 316 -10.38 -18.65 1.16
N ALA A 317 -10.23 -17.49 1.81
CA ALA A 317 -11.22 -16.99 2.77
C ALA A 317 -12.56 -16.64 2.11
N ASP A 318 -12.55 -16.01 0.93
CA ASP A 318 -13.77 -15.71 0.16
C ASP A 318 -14.52 -17.01 -0.22
N LEU A 319 -13.80 -18.08 -0.53
CA LEU A 319 -14.40 -19.40 -0.79
C LEU A 319 -15.03 -20.01 0.46
N ALA A 320 -14.37 -19.88 1.62
CA ALA A 320 -14.92 -20.36 2.89
C ALA A 320 -16.26 -19.67 3.23
N ASP A 321 -16.40 -18.39 2.87
CA ASP A 321 -17.63 -17.60 3.01
C ASP A 321 -18.65 -17.84 1.87
N GLN A 322 -18.44 -18.86 1.02
CA GLN A 322 -19.25 -19.16 -0.17
C GLN A 322 -19.30 -18.02 -1.22
N ASN A 323 -18.41 -17.03 -1.11
CA ASN A 323 -18.30 -15.91 -2.04
C ASN A 323 -17.34 -16.23 -3.20
N LYS A 324 -17.77 -17.19 -4.02
CA LYS A 324 -17.05 -17.69 -5.19
C LYS A 324 -16.74 -16.63 -6.26
N HIS A 325 -17.52 -15.56 -6.36
CA HIS A 325 -17.26 -14.46 -7.28
C HIS A 325 -16.03 -13.65 -6.86
N ASN A 326 -16.01 -13.19 -5.60
CA ASN A 326 -14.89 -12.43 -5.07
C ASN A 326 -13.59 -13.24 -5.10
N ALA A 327 -13.67 -14.54 -4.83
CA ALA A 327 -12.54 -15.43 -4.98
C ALA A 327 -11.95 -15.38 -6.40
N LEU A 328 -12.76 -15.54 -7.46
CA LEU A 328 -12.28 -15.42 -8.84
C LEU A 328 -11.69 -14.03 -9.14
N GLN A 329 -12.36 -12.96 -8.73
CA GLN A 329 -11.90 -11.59 -8.96
C GLN A 329 -10.52 -11.33 -8.35
N ARG A 330 -10.22 -11.91 -7.18
CA ARG A 330 -8.87 -11.84 -6.57
C ARG A 330 -7.82 -12.63 -7.33
N LEU A 331 -8.19 -13.73 -7.97
CA LEU A 331 -7.26 -14.57 -8.72
C LEU A 331 -6.88 -13.98 -10.08
N ILE A 332 -7.73 -13.13 -10.69
CA ILE A 332 -7.43 -12.48 -11.98
C ILE A 332 -6.06 -11.79 -11.98
N PRO A 333 -5.76 -10.80 -11.10
CA PRO A 333 -4.48 -10.11 -11.12
C PRO A 333 -3.30 -11.03 -10.76
N VAL A 334 -3.53 -12.12 -10.03
CA VAL A 334 -2.48 -13.11 -9.73
C VAL A 334 -2.05 -13.82 -11.02
N PHE A 335 -3.00 -14.19 -11.89
CA PHE A 335 -2.70 -14.76 -13.20
C PHE A 335 -2.10 -13.75 -14.18
N THR A 336 -2.68 -12.56 -14.26
CA THR A 336 -2.42 -11.61 -15.36
C THR A 336 -1.29 -10.61 -15.08
N ILE A 337 -0.96 -10.35 -13.81
CA ILE A 337 0.05 -9.35 -13.43
C ILE A 337 1.19 -9.98 -12.64
N MET A 338 0.90 -10.85 -11.66
CA MET A 338 1.91 -11.29 -10.68
C MET A 338 2.73 -12.50 -11.13
N HIS A 339 2.16 -13.37 -11.98
CA HIS A 339 2.82 -14.55 -12.57
C HIS A 339 3.62 -15.41 -11.55
N PRO A 340 2.93 -16.05 -10.57
CA PRO A 340 3.62 -16.83 -9.55
C PRO A 340 4.41 -18.00 -10.11
N ILE A 341 5.44 -18.40 -9.36
CA ILE A 341 6.26 -19.60 -9.59
C ILE A 341 6.29 -20.47 -8.34
N GLY A 342 6.76 -21.72 -8.45
CA GLY A 342 6.96 -22.61 -7.31
C GLY A 342 5.68 -22.89 -6.51
N ASP A 343 5.77 -22.79 -5.19
CA ASP A 343 4.68 -23.11 -4.26
C ASP A 343 3.45 -22.21 -4.45
N ASP A 344 3.65 -20.92 -4.74
CA ASP A 344 2.55 -19.99 -4.97
C ASP A 344 1.79 -20.33 -6.25
N LYS A 345 2.49 -20.80 -7.30
CA LYS A 345 1.83 -21.28 -8.52
C LYS A 345 1.00 -22.52 -8.25
N TYR A 346 1.55 -23.47 -7.48
CA TYR A 346 0.81 -24.66 -7.07
C TYR A 346 -0.45 -24.30 -6.27
N ARG A 347 -0.34 -23.39 -5.29
CA ARG A 347 -1.47 -22.91 -4.48
C ARG A 347 -2.52 -22.19 -5.33
N LEU A 348 -2.09 -21.36 -6.28
CA LEU A 348 -2.98 -20.71 -7.25
C LEU A 348 -3.80 -21.76 -8.03
N ASP A 349 -3.14 -22.78 -8.58
CA ASP A 349 -3.80 -23.81 -9.39
C ASP A 349 -4.75 -24.69 -8.56
N VAL A 350 -4.39 -24.99 -7.31
CA VAL A 350 -5.28 -25.71 -6.37
C VAL A 350 -6.50 -24.87 -6.01
N THR A 351 -6.29 -23.60 -5.67
CA THR A 351 -7.38 -22.68 -5.27
C THR A 351 -8.35 -22.46 -6.43
N THR A 352 -7.82 -22.20 -7.63
CA THR A 352 -8.63 -22.02 -8.85
C THR A 352 -9.49 -23.25 -9.13
N ARG A 353 -8.91 -24.47 -9.07
CA ARG A 353 -9.68 -25.72 -9.25
C ARG A 353 -10.79 -25.90 -8.21
N LYS A 354 -10.55 -25.55 -6.94
CA LYS A 354 -11.59 -25.58 -5.89
C LYS A 354 -12.73 -24.61 -6.21
N VAL A 355 -12.42 -23.41 -6.73
CA VAL A 355 -13.45 -22.45 -7.13
C VAL A 355 -14.32 -23.05 -8.23
N PHE A 356 -13.70 -23.53 -9.31
CA PHE A 356 -14.44 -24.15 -10.43
C PHE A 356 -15.25 -25.36 -10.00
N SER A 357 -14.74 -26.22 -9.11
CA SER A 357 -15.52 -27.38 -8.64
C SER A 357 -16.80 -26.96 -7.90
N ILE A 358 -16.77 -25.84 -7.16
CA ILE A 358 -17.97 -25.30 -6.50
C ILE A 358 -18.95 -24.73 -7.53
N TYR A 359 -18.46 -23.99 -8.55
CA TYR A 359 -19.30 -23.50 -9.65
C TYR A 359 -20.00 -24.67 -10.35
N PHE A 360 -19.26 -25.73 -10.69
CA PHE A 360 -19.80 -26.90 -11.39
C PHE A 360 -20.78 -27.70 -10.54
N ALA A 361 -20.49 -27.93 -9.26
CA ALA A 361 -21.43 -28.61 -8.37
C ALA A 361 -22.73 -27.81 -8.18
N THR A 362 -22.63 -26.48 -8.04
CA THR A 362 -23.82 -25.61 -7.92
C THR A 362 -24.63 -25.61 -9.22
N THR A 363 -23.93 -25.56 -10.36
CA THR A 363 -24.52 -25.61 -11.70
C THR A 363 -25.26 -26.93 -11.92
N ASP A 364 -24.65 -28.06 -11.58
CA ASP A 364 -25.26 -29.38 -11.72
C ASP A 364 -26.58 -29.48 -10.93
N SER A 365 -26.61 -28.95 -9.71
CA SER A 365 -27.85 -28.83 -8.92
C SER A 365 -28.91 -27.97 -9.61
N LEU A 366 -28.53 -26.80 -10.15
CA LEU A 366 -29.46 -25.92 -10.86
C LEU A 366 -30.03 -26.57 -12.14
N LEU A 367 -29.20 -27.32 -12.87
CA LEU A 367 -29.63 -28.07 -14.05
C LEU A 367 -30.62 -29.18 -13.68
N ALA A 368 -30.36 -29.92 -12.60
CA ALA A 368 -31.26 -30.97 -12.10
C ALA A 368 -32.62 -30.40 -11.69
N ASP A 369 -32.64 -29.17 -11.15
CA ASP A 369 -33.87 -28.46 -10.76
C ASP A 369 -34.58 -27.75 -11.92
N GLY A 370 -34.02 -27.79 -13.13
CA GLY A 370 -34.56 -27.09 -14.30
C GLY A 370 -34.38 -25.56 -14.28
N ARG A 371 -33.52 -25.04 -13.41
CA ARG A 371 -33.22 -23.61 -13.21
C ARG A 371 -32.10 -23.15 -14.16
N TYR A 372 -32.34 -23.30 -15.45
CA TYR A 372 -31.32 -23.13 -16.49
C TYR A 372 -30.79 -21.68 -16.63
N THR A 373 -31.64 -20.68 -16.44
CA THR A 373 -31.25 -19.26 -16.56
C THR A 373 -30.32 -18.85 -15.42
N GLU A 374 -30.61 -19.27 -14.20
CA GLU A 374 -29.77 -19.02 -13.02
C GLU A 374 -28.43 -19.75 -13.12
N SER A 375 -28.43 -20.94 -13.73
CA SER A 375 -27.21 -21.66 -14.09
C SER A 375 -26.34 -20.84 -15.05
N LEU A 376 -26.92 -20.21 -16.08
CA LEU A 376 -26.17 -19.34 -17.01
C LEU A 376 -25.60 -18.10 -16.32
N GLU A 377 -26.40 -17.41 -15.49
CA GLU A 377 -25.94 -16.24 -14.73
C GLU A 377 -24.75 -16.58 -13.82
N LEU A 378 -24.77 -17.76 -13.22
CA LEU A 378 -23.67 -18.27 -12.42
C LEU A 378 -22.44 -18.55 -13.29
N LEU A 379 -22.59 -19.30 -14.39
CA LEU A 379 -21.48 -19.69 -15.26
C LEU A 379 -20.84 -18.50 -15.98
N GLN A 380 -21.60 -17.42 -16.22
CA GLN A 380 -21.11 -16.19 -16.84
C GLN A 380 -19.93 -15.59 -16.05
N GLN A 381 -19.96 -15.64 -14.72
CA GLN A 381 -18.87 -15.14 -13.88
C GLN A 381 -17.58 -15.96 -14.04
N ALA A 382 -17.71 -17.28 -14.18
CA ALA A 382 -16.59 -18.17 -14.45
C ALA A 382 -16.05 -18.00 -15.88
N LYS A 383 -16.94 -17.74 -16.84
CA LYS A 383 -16.57 -17.40 -18.22
C LYS A 383 -15.80 -16.08 -18.29
N GLU A 384 -16.26 -15.04 -17.58
CA GLU A 384 -15.54 -13.77 -17.52
C GLU A 384 -14.14 -13.93 -16.96
N PHE A 385 -13.97 -14.69 -15.88
CA PHE A 385 -12.64 -15.03 -15.37
C PHE A 385 -11.78 -15.66 -16.47
N CYS A 386 -12.32 -16.66 -17.17
CA CYS A 386 -11.64 -17.34 -18.27
C CYS A 386 -11.22 -16.40 -19.41
N ASP A 387 -12.11 -15.50 -19.81
CA ASP A 387 -11.84 -14.52 -20.86
C ASP A 387 -10.71 -13.56 -20.44
N HIS A 388 -10.60 -13.21 -19.16
CA HIS A 388 -9.53 -12.34 -18.65
C HIS A 388 -8.20 -13.09 -18.47
N THR A 389 -8.21 -14.40 -18.24
CA THR A 389 -7.01 -15.18 -17.94
C THR A 389 -6.53 -16.09 -19.07
N TYR A 390 -7.13 -16.02 -20.26
CA TYR A 390 -6.93 -16.97 -21.38
C TYR A 390 -5.46 -17.20 -21.78
N ALA A 391 -4.58 -16.21 -21.59
CA ALA A 391 -3.16 -16.32 -21.93
C ALA A 391 -2.31 -17.09 -20.90
N TYR A 392 -2.84 -17.30 -19.69
CA TYR A 392 -2.08 -17.82 -18.53
C TYR A 392 -2.77 -19.00 -17.83
N PHE A 393 -4.06 -19.19 -18.09
CA PHE A 393 -4.88 -20.24 -17.50
C PHE A 393 -5.72 -20.93 -18.56
N ASP A 394 -5.49 -22.23 -18.72
CA ASP A 394 -6.30 -23.07 -19.59
C ASP A 394 -7.63 -23.38 -18.92
N CYS A 395 -8.69 -22.75 -19.43
CA CYS A 395 -9.99 -22.91 -18.82
C CYS A 395 -10.55 -24.32 -18.93
N PRO A 396 -11.17 -24.85 -17.86
CA PRO A 396 -11.69 -26.21 -17.87
C PRO A 396 -12.73 -26.40 -18.98
N PRO A 397 -12.60 -27.42 -19.85
CA PRO A 397 -13.59 -27.68 -20.91
C PRO A 397 -14.99 -27.98 -20.35
N GLU A 398 -15.08 -28.42 -19.09
CA GLU A 398 -16.33 -28.60 -18.36
C GLU A 398 -17.17 -27.33 -18.31
N LEU A 399 -16.56 -26.15 -18.22
CA LEU A 399 -17.27 -24.86 -18.20
C LEU A 399 -18.16 -24.71 -19.43
N TYR A 400 -17.59 -24.92 -20.62
CA TYR A 400 -18.31 -24.78 -21.88
C TYR A 400 -19.36 -25.88 -22.07
N LYS A 401 -19.12 -27.09 -21.54
CA LYS A 401 -20.13 -28.14 -21.51
C LYS A 401 -21.33 -27.74 -20.65
N PHE A 402 -21.11 -27.15 -19.48
CA PHE A 402 -22.18 -26.67 -18.60
C PHE A 402 -22.94 -25.49 -19.20
N ILE A 403 -22.26 -24.56 -19.87
CA ILE A 403 -22.91 -23.45 -20.60
C ILE A 403 -23.81 -24.01 -21.70
N ALA A 404 -23.30 -24.93 -22.53
CA ALA A 404 -24.07 -25.57 -23.59
C ALA A 404 -25.27 -26.36 -23.05
N ALA A 405 -25.08 -27.12 -21.96
CA ALA A 405 -26.15 -27.85 -21.29
C ALA A 405 -27.25 -26.91 -20.75
N SER A 406 -26.85 -25.76 -20.18
CA SER A 406 -27.79 -24.76 -19.66
C SER A 406 -28.59 -24.11 -20.80
N HIS A 407 -27.95 -23.68 -21.88
CA HIS A 407 -28.66 -23.16 -23.07
C HIS A 407 -29.63 -24.19 -23.66
N ARG A 408 -29.19 -25.45 -23.80
CA ARG A 408 -30.07 -26.53 -24.27
C ARG A 408 -31.25 -26.78 -23.33
N GLY A 409 -31.05 -26.62 -22.02
CA GLY A 409 -32.11 -26.65 -21.02
C GLY A 409 -33.15 -25.56 -21.22
N VAL A 410 -32.72 -24.30 -21.38
CA VAL A 410 -33.63 -23.16 -21.68
C VAL A 410 -34.42 -23.44 -22.96
N TYR A 411 -33.73 -23.83 -24.03
CA TYR A 411 -34.36 -24.20 -25.29
C TYR A 411 -35.44 -25.30 -25.14
N ARG A 412 -35.11 -26.39 -24.44
CA ARG A 412 -36.06 -27.49 -24.20
C ARG A 412 -37.20 -27.11 -23.25
N SER A 413 -37.00 -26.14 -22.38
CA SER A 413 -38.08 -25.63 -21.51
C SER A 413 -39.19 -24.99 -22.35
N PHE A 414 -38.84 -24.22 -23.39
CA PHE A 414 -39.81 -23.65 -24.33
C PHE A 414 -40.58 -24.75 -25.06
N LEU A 415 -39.88 -25.78 -25.57
CA LEU A 415 -40.52 -26.92 -26.23
C LEU A 415 -41.42 -27.73 -25.29
N THR A 416 -41.04 -27.86 -24.02
CA THR A 416 -41.86 -28.54 -23.00
C THR A 416 -43.17 -27.79 -22.75
N VAL A 417 -43.11 -26.46 -22.65
CA VAL A 417 -44.31 -25.62 -22.50
C VAL A 417 -45.16 -25.67 -23.77
N SER A 418 -44.54 -25.60 -24.95
CA SER A 418 -45.22 -25.75 -26.23
C SER A 418 -45.97 -27.09 -26.32
N GLY A 419 -45.31 -28.20 -26.00
CA GLY A 419 -45.93 -29.53 -26.01
C GLY A 419 -47.07 -29.67 -25.00
N ARG A 420 -46.99 -29.02 -23.83
CA ARG A 420 -48.11 -28.97 -22.87
C ARG A 420 -49.29 -28.16 -23.41
N ALA A 421 -49.02 -27.00 -24.01
CA ALA A 421 -50.04 -26.16 -24.64
C ALA A 421 -50.74 -26.91 -25.79
N LEU A 422 -49.97 -27.63 -26.61
CA LEU A 422 -50.49 -28.42 -27.72
C LEU A 422 -51.40 -29.56 -27.25
N ARG A 423 -51.05 -30.27 -26.17
CA ARG A 423 -51.91 -31.31 -25.57
C ARG A 423 -53.22 -30.78 -24.99
N ASN A 424 -53.26 -29.49 -24.66
CA ASN A 424 -54.45 -28.80 -24.15
C ASN A 424 -55.20 -28.04 -25.26
N ASP A 425 -54.91 -28.32 -26.53
CA ASP A 425 -55.51 -27.66 -27.70
C ASP A 425 -55.32 -26.13 -27.76
N ASN A 426 -54.33 -25.61 -27.02
CA ASN A 426 -53.92 -24.22 -27.10
C ASN A 426 -52.82 -24.05 -28.16
N THR A 427 -53.21 -24.14 -29.43
CA THR A 427 -52.28 -24.09 -30.57
C THR A 427 -51.55 -22.76 -30.70
N GLY A 428 -52.19 -21.64 -30.35
CA GLY A 428 -51.54 -20.32 -30.37
C GLY A 428 -50.41 -20.18 -29.34
N MET A 429 -50.61 -20.70 -28.12
CA MET A 429 -49.54 -20.74 -27.11
C MET A 429 -48.43 -21.71 -27.52
N ALA A 430 -48.78 -22.87 -28.10
CA ALA A 430 -47.79 -23.82 -28.61
C ALA A 430 -46.93 -23.19 -29.72
N GLU A 431 -47.53 -22.49 -30.68
CA GLU A 431 -46.79 -21.74 -31.71
C GLU A 431 -45.83 -20.71 -31.09
N THR A 432 -46.33 -19.90 -30.16
CA THR A 432 -45.55 -18.83 -29.49
C THR A 432 -44.31 -19.38 -28.79
N TYR A 433 -44.43 -20.47 -28.04
CA TYR A 433 -43.29 -21.06 -27.34
C TYR A 433 -42.36 -21.81 -28.28
N THR A 434 -42.87 -22.42 -29.35
CA THR A 434 -42.01 -23.03 -30.37
C THR A 434 -41.18 -21.98 -31.11
N LEU A 435 -41.80 -20.84 -31.43
CA LEU A 435 -41.11 -19.67 -31.97
C LEU A 435 -40.03 -19.14 -31.03
N SER A 436 -40.33 -19.09 -29.73
CA SER A 436 -39.35 -18.69 -28.72
C SER A 436 -38.15 -19.64 -28.69
N ALA A 437 -38.38 -20.95 -28.86
CA ALA A 437 -37.30 -21.94 -28.96
C ALA A 437 -36.46 -21.73 -30.24
N MET A 438 -37.09 -21.51 -31.40
CA MET A 438 -36.39 -21.26 -32.66
C MET A 438 -35.54 -19.99 -32.60
N ASN A 439 -36.10 -18.88 -32.09
CA ASN A 439 -35.36 -17.63 -31.91
C ASN A 439 -34.21 -17.81 -30.93
N TYR A 440 -34.45 -18.50 -29.80
CA TYR A 440 -33.40 -18.75 -28.81
C TYR A 440 -32.25 -19.59 -29.37
N GLN A 441 -32.54 -20.61 -30.18
CA GLN A 441 -31.52 -21.38 -30.88
C GLN A 441 -30.74 -20.51 -31.87
N ALA A 442 -31.41 -19.65 -32.64
CA ALA A 442 -30.76 -18.75 -33.58
C ALA A 442 -29.79 -17.78 -32.87
N ASP A 443 -30.20 -17.24 -31.72
CA ASP A 443 -29.39 -16.33 -30.90
C ASP A 443 -28.20 -17.04 -30.21
N HIS A 444 -28.25 -18.37 -30.05
CA HIS A 444 -27.27 -19.18 -29.31
C HIS A 444 -26.82 -20.41 -30.11
N HIS A 445 -26.65 -20.25 -31.43
CA HIS A 445 -26.36 -21.32 -32.38
C HIS A 445 -25.02 -22.04 -32.10
N GLU A 446 -24.08 -21.37 -31.42
CA GLU A 446 -22.81 -21.96 -30.98
C GLU A 446 -22.99 -23.02 -29.88
N TYR A 447 -24.09 -22.96 -29.13
CA TYR A 447 -24.41 -23.91 -28.05
C TYR A 447 -25.51 -24.89 -28.43
N ILE A 448 -26.39 -24.51 -29.35
CA ILE A 448 -27.51 -25.32 -29.84
C ILE A 448 -27.38 -25.44 -31.36
N ILE A 449 -26.70 -26.50 -31.80
CA ILE A 449 -26.26 -26.67 -33.19
C ILE A 449 -27.44 -26.85 -34.16
N ASP A 450 -28.51 -27.53 -33.74
CA ASP A 450 -29.68 -27.82 -34.58
C ASP A 450 -30.98 -27.38 -33.91
N ASN A 451 -31.96 -26.98 -34.73
CA ASN A 451 -33.32 -26.61 -34.31
C ASN A 451 -34.37 -27.66 -34.70
N SER A 452 -33.94 -28.90 -34.96
CA SER A 452 -34.81 -29.97 -35.47
C SER A 452 -35.99 -30.24 -34.52
N GLU A 453 -35.73 -30.30 -33.20
CA GLU A 453 -36.77 -30.50 -32.17
C GLU A 453 -37.85 -29.39 -32.21
N ALA A 454 -37.48 -28.15 -32.53
CA ALA A 454 -38.42 -27.04 -32.64
C ALA A 454 -39.22 -27.07 -33.95
N LEU A 455 -38.58 -27.47 -35.06
CA LEU A 455 -39.27 -27.66 -36.34
C LEU A 455 -40.27 -28.81 -36.28
N ASP A 456 -39.93 -29.92 -35.61
CA ASP A 456 -40.86 -31.01 -35.31
C ASP A 456 -42.06 -30.51 -34.51
N MET A 457 -41.81 -29.76 -33.43
CA MET A 457 -42.87 -29.16 -32.62
C MET A 457 -43.75 -28.22 -33.46
N MET A 458 -43.16 -27.36 -34.29
CA MET A 458 -43.90 -26.42 -35.13
C MET A 458 -44.74 -27.17 -36.17
N PHE A 459 -44.22 -28.25 -36.73
CA PHE A 459 -44.96 -29.12 -37.63
C PHE A 459 -46.13 -29.83 -36.92
N MET A 460 -45.98 -30.21 -35.65
CA MET A 460 -47.09 -30.73 -34.85
C MET A 460 -48.16 -29.65 -34.59
N VAL A 461 -47.75 -28.39 -34.32
CA VAL A 461 -48.70 -27.26 -34.20
C VAL A 461 -49.44 -27.01 -35.52
N PHE A 462 -48.73 -27.03 -36.64
CA PHE A 462 -49.32 -26.96 -37.99
C PHE A 462 -50.36 -28.07 -38.18
N SER A 463 -49.96 -29.31 -37.93
CA SER A 463 -50.82 -30.48 -38.08
C SER A 463 -52.06 -30.40 -37.21
N ARG A 464 -51.93 -29.95 -35.95
CA ARG A 464 -53.07 -29.85 -35.03
C ARG A 464 -54.08 -28.80 -35.47
N ASN A 465 -53.62 -27.62 -35.89
CA ASN A 465 -54.49 -26.58 -36.44
C ASN A 465 -55.27 -27.09 -37.67
N ARG A 466 -54.60 -27.83 -38.57
CA ARG A 466 -55.31 -28.49 -39.70
C ARG A 466 -56.36 -29.49 -39.20
N VAL A 467 -56.00 -30.42 -38.30
CA VAL A 467 -56.95 -31.42 -37.79
C VAL A 467 -58.18 -30.78 -37.16
N LEU A 468 -58.00 -29.72 -36.38
CA LEU A 468 -59.10 -28.96 -35.80
C LEU A 468 -59.96 -28.30 -36.89
N ALA A 469 -59.35 -27.71 -37.91
CA ALA A 469 -60.08 -27.16 -39.05
C ALA A 469 -60.92 -28.23 -39.75
N ASP A 470 -60.33 -29.38 -40.12
CA ASP A 470 -61.05 -30.47 -40.78
C ASP A 470 -62.21 -31.01 -39.93
N LEU A 471 -62.04 -31.06 -38.60
CA LEU A 471 -63.12 -31.43 -37.68
C LEU A 471 -64.28 -30.43 -37.75
N PHE A 472 -64.00 -29.13 -37.77
CA PHE A 472 -65.04 -28.09 -37.89
C PHE A 472 -65.65 -28.01 -39.30
N GLU A 473 -64.91 -28.37 -40.35
CA GLU A 473 -65.44 -28.56 -41.70
C GLU A 473 -66.51 -29.66 -41.71
N LEU A 474 -66.25 -30.79 -41.03
CA LEU A 474 -67.22 -31.89 -40.89
C LEU A 474 -68.44 -31.53 -40.03
N LEU A 475 -68.30 -30.57 -39.12
CA LEU A 475 -69.38 -30.06 -38.28
C LEU A 475 -70.14 -28.88 -38.92
N GLU A 476 -69.78 -28.50 -40.14
CA GLU A 476 -70.36 -27.35 -40.87
C GLU A 476 -70.20 -26.00 -40.11
N ASP A 477 -69.19 -25.88 -39.25
CA ASP A 477 -68.86 -24.64 -38.52
C ASP A 477 -67.76 -23.86 -39.25
N SER A 478 -68.16 -23.02 -40.21
CA SER A 478 -67.24 -22.25 -41.05
C SER A 478 -66.40 -21.23 -40.28
N LEU A 479 -66.91 -20.67 -39.18
CA LEU A 479 -66.17 -19.70 -38.36
C LEU A 479 -65.04 -20.38 -37.59
N SER A 480 -65.32 -21.54 -36.99
CA SER A 480 -64.29 -22.33 -36.29
C SER A 480 -63.31 -22.97 -37.27
N TYR A 481 -63.76 -23.38 -38.46
CA TYR A 481 -62.87 -23.79 -39.56
C TYR A 481 -61.85 -22.71 -39.89
N GLU A 482 -62.32 -21.49 -40.21
CA GLU A 482 -61.44 -20.37 -40.58
C GLU A 482 -60.50 -19.98 -39.44
N ARG A 483 -60.97 -20.04 -38.18
CA ARG A 483 -60.13 -19.75 -37.01
C ARG A 483 -58.95 -20.71 -36.87
N ASN A 484 -59.06 -21.95 -37.31
CA ASN A 484 -58.01 -22.96 -37.19
C ASN A 484 -57.17 -23.13 -38.47
N ILE A 485 -57.78 -23.02 -39.65
CA ILE A 485 -57.04 -23.15 -40.91
C ILE A 485 -56.14 -21.93 -41.19
N ASN A 486 -56.53 -20.72 -40.75
CA ASN A 486 -55.73 -19.53 -40.98
C ASN A 486 -54.38 -19.56 -40.25
N PRO A 487 -54.29 -19.94 -38.96
CA PRO A 487 -53.01 -20.22 -38.31
C PRO A 487 -52.18 -21.28 -39.05
N ALA A 488 -52.80 -22.37 -39.51
CA ALA A 488 -52.10 -23.40 -40.31
C ALA A 488 -51.51 -22.82 -41.60
N ARG A 489 -52.27 -22.00 -42.34
CA ARG A 489 -51.79 -21.27 -43.52
C ARG A 489 -50.61 -20.36 -43.16
N GLN A 490 -50.75 -19.56 -42.10
CA GLN A 490 -49.71 -18.63 -41.65
C GLN A 490 -48.42 -19.36 -41.30
N ILE A 491 -48.49 -20.50 -40.58
CA ILE A 491 -47.31 -21.32 -40.27
C ILE A 491 -46.65 -21.82 -41.56
N ALA A 492 -47.42 -22.37 -42.51
CA ALA A 492 -46.88 -22.87 -43.77
C ALA A 492 -46.20 -21.79 -44.63
N PHE A 493 -46.69 -20.55 -44.58
CA PHE A 493 -46.08 -19.41 -45.28
C PHE A 493 -44.88 -18.81 -44.52
N ARG A 494 -44.96 -18.71 -43.19
CA ARG A 494 -43.94 -18.06 -42.36
C ARG A 494 -42.68 -18.92 -42.19
N PHE A 495 -42.82 -20.25 -42.21
CA PHE A 495 -41.72 -21.20 -42.00
C PHE A 495 -41.54 -22.12 -43.21
N PRO A 496 -41.03 -21.60 -44.34
CA PRO A 496 -40.78 -22.41 -45.54
C PRO A 496 -39.83 -23.59 -45.27
N GLU A 497 -38.93 -23.47 -44.29
CA GLU A 497 -38.03 -24.51 -43.84
C GLU A 497 -38.73 -25.75 -43.27
N LEU A 498 -40.01 -25.66 -42.84
CA LEU A 498 -40.78 -26.84 -42.42
C LEU A 498 -40.94 -27.84 -43.56
N TYR A 499 -41.08 -27.35 -44.79
CA TYR A 499 -41.13 -28.23 -45.96
C TYR A 499 -39.81 -28.98 -46.10
N GLY A 500 -38.68 -28.25 -46.09
CA GLY A 500 -37.35 -28.83 -46.14
C GLY A 500 -37.12 -29.83 -45.02
N HIS A 501 -37.47 -29.49 -43.78
CA HIS A 501 -37.34 -30.36 -42.61
C HIS A 501 -38.05 -31.71 -42.80
N VAL A 502 -39.31 -31.67 -43.25
CA VAL A 502 -40.08 -32.89 -43.48
C VAL A 502 -39.49 -33.73 -44.62
N VAL A 503 -39.08 -33.09 -45.72
CA VAL A 503 -38.43 -33.77 -46.86
C VAL A 503 -37.14 -34.48 -46.44
N HIS A 504 -36.30 -33.83 -45.63
CA HIS A 504 -35.01 -34.39 -45.21
C HIS A 504 -35.14 -35.39 -44.05
N SER A 505 -36.29 -35.47 -43.37
CA SER A 505 -36.49 -36.39 -42.24
C SER A 505 -36.40 -37.87 -42.62
N GLY A 506 -36.71 -38.21 -43.89
CA GLY A 506 -36.84 -39.59 -44.35
C GLY A 506 -38.00 -40.37 -43.69
N ASN A 507 -38.85 -39.72 -42.89
CA ASN A 507 -39.94 -40.37 -42.18
C ASN A 507 -41.20 -40.38 -43.04
N HIS A 508 -41.63 -41.57 -43.49
CA HIS A 508 -42.78 -41.74 -44.37
C HIS A 508 -44.10 -41.25 -43.73
N ASP A 509 -44.29 -41.42 -42.41
CA ASP A 509 -45.50 -40.97 -41.72
C ASP A 509 -45.54 -39.44 -41.63
N LEU A 510 -44.38 -38.80 -41.43
CA LEU A 510 -44.25 -37.35 -41.42
C LEU A 510 -44.52 -36.77 -42.81
N LEU A 511 -43.96 -37.39 -43.87
CA LEU A 511 -44.21 -37.04 -45.26
C LEU A 511 -45.71 -37.16 -45.61
N ALA A 512 -46.35 -38.27 -45.22
CA ALA A 512 -47.78 -38.48 -45.43
C ALA A 512 -48.62 -37.41 -44.72
N THR A 513 -48.32 -37.13 -43.44
CA THR A 513 -48.99 -36.05 -42.70
C THR A 513 -48.80 -34.69 -43.38
N ALA A 514 -47.61 -34.42 -43.92
CA ALA A 514 -47.31 -33.18 -44.64
C ALA A 514 -48.10 -33.04 -45.95
N VAL A 515 -48.38 -34.14 -46.66
CA VAL A 515 -49.29 -34.12 -47.82
C VAL A 515 -50.64 -33.52 -47.42
N LEU A 516 -51.25 -33.97 -46.31
CA LEU A 516 -52.53 -33.44 -45.84
C LEU A 516 -52.42 -31.96 -45.45
N ASN A 517 -51.38 -31.63 -44.70
CA ASN A 517 -51.14 -30.28 -44.20
C ASN A 517 -51.00 -29.26 -45.34
N TYR A 518 -50.15 -29.54 -46.33
CA TYR A 518 -49.92 -28.63 -47.45
C TYR A 518 -51.11 -28.59 -48.43
N ALA A 519 -51.83 -29.70 -48.63
CA ALA A 519 -53.07 -29.71 -49.40
C ALA A 519 -54.14 -28.79 -48.78
N ALA A 520 -54.38 -28.94 -47.47
CA ALA A 520 -55.44 -28.22 -46.75
C ALA A 520 -55.21 -26.69 -46.71
N VAL A 521 -53.96 -26.24 -46.64
CA VAL A 521 -53.62 -24.81 -46.64
C VAL A 521 -53.53 -24.20 -48.04
N GLY A 522 -53.89 -24.94 -49.10
CA GLY A 522 -53.89 -24.43 -50.47
C GLY A 522 -52.50 -24.36 -51.10
N MET A 523 -51.60 -25.30 -50.78
CA MET A 523 -50.30 -25.46 -51.43
C MET A 523 -50.23 -26.79 -52.19
N PRO A 524 -51.01 -26.95 -53.29
CA PRO A 524 -51.13 -28.22 -54.00
C PRO A 524 -49.81 -28.70 -54.61
N GLU A 525 -48.93 -27.79 -55.04
CA GLU A 525 -47.62 -28.13 -55.62
C GLU A 525 -46.74 -28.88 -54.61
N LYS A 526 -46.58 -28.35 -53.39
CA LYS A 526 -45.85 -29.01 -52.29
C LYS A 526 -46.49 -30.34 -51.90
N SER A 527 -47.82 -30.39 -51.83
CA SER A 527 -48.55 -31.64 -51.53
C SER A 527 -48.28 -32.72 -52.58
N THR A 528 -48.28 -32.35 -53.86
CA THR A 528 -48.03 -33.25 -55.00
C THR A 528 -46.58 -33.73 -55.01
N GLU A 529 -45.62 -32.85 -54.73
CA GLU A 529 -44.20 -33.21 -54.62
C GLU A 529 -43.96 -34.25 -53.50
N LEU A 530 -44.57 -34.05 -52.33
CA LEU A 530 -44.51 -35.01 -51.22
C LEU A 530 -45.12 -36.37 -51.56
N LEU A 531 -46.19 -36.42 -52.37
CA LEU A 531 -46.74 -37.68 -52.87
C LEU A 531 -45.76 -38.41 -53.81
N HIS A 532 -45.05 -37.68 -54.68
CA HIS A 532 -43.98 -38.27 -55.48
C HIS A 532 -42.84 -38.82 -54.62
N MET A 533 -42.48 -38.12 -53.55
CA MET A 533 -41.48 -38.62 -52.61
C MET A 533 -41.92 -39.92 -51.94
N LEU A 534 -43.18 -40.01 -51.49
CA LEU A 534 -43.74 -41.24 -50.93
C LEU A 534 -43.74 -42.39 -51.95
N ARG A 535 -44.11 -42.11 -53.20
CA ARG A 535 -44.02 -43.09 -54.30
C ARG A 535 -42.59 -43.56 -54.52
N ASN A 536 -41.64 -42.64 -54.63
CA ASN A 536 -40.23 -42.95 -54.87
C ASN A 536 -39.59 -43.69 -53.69
N ALA A 537 -40.09 -43.47 -52.47
CA ALA A 537 -39.71 -44.21 -51.28
C ALA A 537 -40.35 -45.62 -51.18
N GLY A 538 -41.15 -46.02 -52.19
CA GLY A 538 -41.78 -47.33 -52.24
C GLY A 538 -42.99 -47.49 -51.32
N VAL A 539 -43.61 -46.39 -50.89
CA VAL A 539 -44.86 -46.47 -50.11
C VAL A 539 -45.99 -46.94 -51.00
N GLU A 540 -46.65 -48.02 -50.59
CA GLU A 540 -47.76 -48.62 -51.32
C GLU A 540 -48.92 -47.62 -51.50
N PRO A 541 -49.53 -47.50 -52.70
CA PRO A 541 -50.61 -46.56 -52.96
C PRO A 541 -51.78 -46.71 -51.97
N ALA A 542 -52.09 -47.95 -51.57
CA ALA A 542 -53.16 -48.25 -50.62
C ALA A 542 -52.91 -47.64 -49.24
N ALA A 543 -51.66 -47.56 -48.79
CA ALA A 543 -51.30 -46.95 -47.50
C ALA A 543 -51.50 -45.44 -47.49
N VAL A 544 -51.47 -44.80 -48.66
CA VAL A 544 -51.62 -43.34 -48.82
C VAL A 544 -52.87 -42.96 -49.62
N ALA A 545 -53.84 -43.86 -49.80
CA ALA A 545 -55.05 -43.60 -50.58
C ALA A 545 -55.87 -42.43 -50.03
N TYR A 546 -56.00 -42.32 -48.70
CA TYR A 546 -56.66 -41.16 -48.06
C TYR A 546 -55.92 -39.85 -48.36
N HIS A 547 -54.60 -39.87 -48.30
CA HIS A 547 -53.74 -38.71 -48.58
C HIS A 547 -53.89 -38.25 -50.03
N GLN A 548 -53.86 -39.20 -50.98
CA GLN A 548 -54.10 -38.94 -52.39
C GLN A 548 -55.50 -38.34 -52.63
N ARG A 549 -56.53 -38.88 -51.97
CA ARG A 549 -57.90 -38.34 -52.06
C ARG A 549 -57.94 -36.87 -51.63
N VAL A 550 -57.45 -36.57 -50.42
CA VAL A 550 -57.49 -35.20 -49.87
C VAL A 550 -56.69 -34.24 -50.73
N ALA A 551 -55.49 -34.62 -51.15
CA ALA A 551 -54.65 -33.82 -52.04
C ALA A 551 -55.34 -33.55 -53.38
N GLY A 552 -55.98 -34.56 -53.99
CA GLY A 552 -56.72 -34.41 -55.25
C GLY A 552 -57.89 -33.43 -55.13
N THR A 553 -58.72 -33.60 -54.10
CA THR A 553 -59.87 -32.72 -53.83
C THR A 553 -59.43 -31.28 -53.56
N LYS A 554 -58.51 -31.04 -52.61
CA LYS A 554 -58.07 -29.68 -52.28
C LYS A 554 -57.29 -29.01 -53.41
N THR A 555 -56.64 -29.78 -54.29
CA THR A 555 -56.06 -29.24 -55.53
C THR A 555 -57.14 -28.68 -56.46
N ALA A 556 -58.25 -29.42 -56.68
CA ALA A 556 -59.36 -28.93 -57.48
C ALA A 556 -59.98 -27.66 -56.88
N ASP A 557 -60.20 -27.65 -55.56
CA ASP A 557 -60.74 -26.49 -54.84
C ASP A 557 -59.84 -25.26 -54.99
N PHE A 558 -58.52 -25.43 -54.84
CA PHE A 558 -57.55 -24.35 -55.02
C PHE A 558 -57.66 -23.72 -56.41
N TYR A 559 -57.69 -24.53 -57.48
CA TYR A 559 -57.76 -24.01 -58.84
C TYR A 559 -59.13 -23.39 -59.18
N LYS A 560 -60.23 -23.94 -58.63
CA LYS A 560 -61.57 -23.33 -58.72
C LYS A 560 -61.59 -21.94 -58.08
N ASN A 561 -61.06 -21.83 -56.86
CA ASN A 561 -61.05 -20.58 -56.09
C ASN A 561 -60.16 -19.49 -56.70
N GLN A 562 -59.11 -19.87 -57.45
CA GLN A 562 -58.26 -18.93 -58.16
C GLN A 562 -58.89 -18.40 -59.48
N ASN A 563 -60.10 -18.84 -59.84
CA ASN A 563 -60.75 -18.53 -61.13
C ASN A 563 -59.83 -18.76 -62.34
N LYS A 564 -58.95 -19.78 -62.25
CA LYS A 564 -58.06 -20.14 -63.36
C LYS A 564 -58.88 -20.85 -64.43
N ALA A 565 -59.48 -20.08 -65.33
CA ALA A 565 -60.27 -20.56 -66.46
C ALA A 565 -59.49 -21.56 -67.36
N ASP A 566 -58.16 -21.47 -67.34
CA ASP A 566 -57.25 -22.31 -68.12
C ASP A 566 -56.80 -23.59 -67.40
N PHE A 567 -57.27 -23.87 -66.17
CA PHE A 567 -56.89 -25.10 -65.48
C PHE A 567 -57.54 -26.32 -66.14
N SER A 568 -56.71 -27.20 -66.70
CA SER A 568 -57.12 -28.49 -67.25
C SER A 568 -56.55 -29.63 -66.39
N PRO A 569 -57.39 -30.42 -65.71
CA PRO A 569 -56.94 -31.61 -64.95
C PRO A 569 -56.03 -32.53 -65.75
N SER A 570 -56.33 -32.77 -67.04
CA SER A 570 -55.53 -33.64 -67.91
C SER A 570 -54.17 -33.06 -68.27
N GLN A 571 -54.06 -31.73 -68.33
CA GLN A 571 -52.78 -31.04 -68.48
C GLN A 571 -51.98 -31.11 -67.18
N TYR A 572 -52.61 -30.85 -66.04
CA TYR A 572 -51.97 -30.93 -64.72
C TYR A 572 -51.38 -32.32 -64.44
N PHE A 573 -52.10 -33.40 -64.78
CA PHE A 573 -51.58 -34.77 -64.60
C PHE A 573 -50.32 -35.04 -65.43
N ARG A 574 -50.26 -34.54 -66.67
CA ARG A 574 -49.08 -34.66 -67.53
C ARG A 574 -47.90 -33.86 -66.99
N GLU A 575 -48.12 -32.59 -66.66
CA GLU A 575 -47.08 -31.68 -66.20
C GLU A 575 -46.53 -32.09 -64.82
N SER A 576 -47.38 -32.62 -63.95
CA SER A 576 -46.99 -33.06 -62.61
C SER A 576 -46.53 -34.52 -62.58
N GLY A 577 -46.44 -35.23 -63.71
CA GLY A 577 -46.00 -36.63 -63.76
C GLY A 577 -46.92 -37.64 -63.05
N MET A 578 -48.21 -37.34 -62.93
CA MET A 578 -49.21 -38.13 -62.19
C MET A 578 -50.02 -39.08 -63.09
N GLU A 579 -49.51 -39.46 -64.26
CA GLU A 579 -50.20 -40.39 -65.18
C GLU A 579 -50.10 -41.88 -64.76
N ASP A 580 -49.15 -42.19 -63.88
CA ASP A 580 -48.91 -43.53 -63.32
C ASP A 580 -50.13 -44.05 -62.52
N SER A 581 -50.37 -45.36 -62.53
CA SER A 581 -51.45 -46.01 -61.78
C SER A 581 -51.35 -45.79 -60.26
N TRP A 582 -50.14 -45.52 -59.73
CA TRP A 582 -49.92 -45.17 -58.33
C TRP A 582 -50.77 -43.94 -57.92
N PHE A 583 -51.01 -42.99 -58.83
CA PHE A 583 -51.80 -41.77 -58.59
C PHE A 583 -53.28 -41.90 -58.98
N GLU A 584 -53.80 -43.11 -59.23
CA GLU A 584 -55.19 -43.31 -59.66
C GLU A 584 -56.21 -42.68 -58.68
N THR A 585 -55.98 -42.83 -57.37
CA THR A 585 -56.87 -42.25 -56.35
C THR A 585 -56.84 -40.73 -56.40
N PHE A 586 -55.66 -40.12 -56.49
CA PHE A 586 -55.53 -38.65 -56.62
C PHE A 586 -56.29 -38.13 -57.84
N ARG A 587 -56.09 -38.75 -59.01
CA ARG A 587 -56.73 -38.32 -60.27
C ARG A 587 -58.26 -38.41 -60.19
N LYS A 588 -58.78 -39.50 -59.65
CA LYS A 588 -60.23 -39.71 -59.48
C LYS A 588 -60.84 -38.56 -58.69
N TYR A 589 -60.30 -38.27 -57.50
CA TYR A 589 -60.89 -37.28 -56.61
C TYR A 589 -60.65 -35.83 -57.07
N LEU A 590 -59.56 -35.55 -57.79
CA LEU A 590 -59.39 -34.25 -58.46
C LEU A 590 -60.46 -34.04 -59.55
N LEU A 591 -60.74 -35.04 -60.38
CA LEU A 591 -61.75 -34.94 -61.43
C LEU A 591 -63.17 -34.85 -60.87
N GLU A 592 -63.48 -35.61 -59.81
CA GLU A 592 -64.78 -35.56 -59.13
C GLU A 592 -65.01 -34.20 -58.47
N ALA A 593 -64.01 -33.65 -57.78
CA ALA A 593 -64.09 -32.34 -57.15
C ALA A 593 -64.00 -31.19 -58.16
N TRP A 594 -63.43 -31.39 -59.36
CA TRP A 594 -63.37 -30.38 -60.43
C TRP A 594 -64.69 -30.23 -61.20
N LYS A 595 -65.42 -31.33 -61.39
CA LYS A 595 -66.79 -31.30 -61.91
C LYS A 595 -67.71 -30.53 -60.95
#